data_AF-A0A968AHP6-F1
#
_entry.id   AF-A0A968AHP6-F1
#
_cell.length_a   1.000
_cell.length_b   1.000
_cell.length_c   1.000
_cell.angle_alpha   90.00
_cell.angle_beta   90.00
_cell.angle_gamma   90.00
#
_symmetry.space_group_name_H-M   'P 1'
#
loop_
_entity.id
_entity.type
_entity.pdbx_description
1 polymer ?
#
loop_
_entity_poly.entity_id
_entity_poly.type
_entity_poly.pdbx_seq_one_letter_code
_entity_poly.pdbx_strand_id
1 'polypeptide(L)'
;MAAVRETFEETGLLLAEPGDVGEVAVSSWAAMRARGVAPALGRLTYVGRAITPVPSPIRFHARFFVADASHAVGRLGGDSELEDLHWCPVAELVHLPTIEVQSFMLGHAIAALTSS
;
A
#
# COMPACT_ATOMS: atom_id res chain seq x y z
N MET A 1 5.05 7.90 -3.06
CA MET A 1 4.09 7.99 -4.20
C MET A 1 3.74 6.61 -4.75
N ALA A 2 4.71 5.79 -5.17
CA ALA A 2 4.41 4.45 -5.72
C ALA A 2 3.46 3.62 -4.85
N ALA A 3 3.70 3.48 -3.53
CA ALA A 3 2.81 2.71 -2.64
C ALA A 3 1.33 3.15 -2.72
N VAL A 4 1.04 4.45 -2.70
CA VAL A 4 -0.35 4.95 -2.82
C VAL A 4 -0.95 4.66 -4.19
N ARG A 5 -0.13 4.76 -5.24
CA ARG A 5 -0.55 4.45 -6.61
C ARG A 5 -0.89 2.97 -6.77
N GLU A 6 0.04 2.08 -6.41
CA GLU A 6 -0.14 0.63 -6.54
C GLU A 6 -1.35 0.17 -5.71
N THR A 7 -1.50 0.66 -4.46
CA THR A 7 -2.69 0.32 -3.65
C THR A 7 -3.99 0.74 -4.36
N PHE A 8 -4.02 1.90 -5.01
CA PHE A 8 -5.20 2.33 -5.75
C PHE A 8 -5.45 1.48 -7.00
N GLU A 9 -4.40 1.18 -7.76
CA GLU A 9 -4.49 0.37 -8.99
C GLU A 9 -4.94 -1.07 -8.66
N GLU A 10 -4.28 -1.72 -7.70
CA GLU A 10 -4.51 -3.13 -7.36
C GLU A 10 -5.76 -3.38 -6.51
N THR A 11 -6.24 -2.40 -5.73
CA THR A 11 -7.34 -2.62 -4.76
C THR A 11 -8.53 -1.69 -4.89
N GLY A 12 -8.41 -0.61 -5.67
CA GLY A 12 -9.40 0.46 -5.77
C GLY A 12 -9.47 1.39 -4.55
N LEU A 13 -8.66 1.14 -3.51
CA LEU A 13 -8.59 2.00 -2.33
C LEU A 13 -7.59 3.14 -2.54
N LEU A 14 -8.07 4.36 -2.36
CA LEU A 14 -7.31 5.58 -2.58
C LEU A 14 -7.00 6.29 -1.27
N LEU A 15 -5.72 6.39 -0.92
CA LEU A 15 -5.24 7.20 0.21
C LEU A 15 -4.86 8.60 -0.29
N ALA A 16 -5.81 9.53 -0.25
CA ALA A 16 -5.65 10.87 -0.80
C ALA A 16 -6.29 11.96 0.07
N GLU A 17 -5.84 13.19 -0.15
CA GLU A 17 -6.35 14.40 0.47
C GLU A 17 -6.49 15.51 -0.58
N PRO A 18 -7.28 16.57 -0.33
CA PRO A 18 -7.39 17.69 -1.26
C PRO A 18 -6.01 18.24 -1.65
N GLY A 19 -5.74 18.38 -2.94
CA GLY A 19 -4.44 18.80 -3.43
C GLY A 19 -4.28 18.72 -4.95
N ASP A 20 -3.17 19.26 -5.45
CA ASP A 20 -2.80 19.20 -6.87
C ASP A 20 -1.54 18.36 -7.04
N VAL A 21 -1.62 17.32 -7.86
CA VAL A 21 -0.49 16.45 -8.20
C VAL A 21 0.41 17.03 -9.30
N GLY A 22 0.04 18.17 -9.89
CA GLY A 22 0.78 18.77 -10.99
C GLY A 22 0.55 18.03 -12.31
N GLU A 23 1.21 18.45 -13.39
CA GLU A 23 1.12 17.74 -14.68
C GLU A 23 1.80 16.38 -14.56
N VAL A 24 1.05 15.32 -14.85
CA VAL A 24 1.42 13.94 -14.57
C VAL A 24 1.11 13.06 -15.77
N ALA A 25 2.09 12.27 -16.19
CA ALA A 25 1.98 11.39 -17.37
C ALA A 25 1.32 10.04 -17.08
N VAL A 26 1.23 9.62 -15.81
CA VAL A 26 0.68 8.31 -15.42
C VAL A 26 -0.83 8.42 -15.20
N SER A 27 -1.59 7.47 -15.74
CA SER A 27 -3.06 7.47 -15.76
C SER A 27 -3.70 7.56 -14.38
N SER A 28 -3.17 6.87 -13.38
CA SER A 28 -3.65 6.92 -11.99
C SER A 28 -3.47 8.29 -11.36
N TRP A 29 -2.37 9.00 -11.65
CA TRP A 29 -2.20 10.39 -11.21
C TRP A 29 -3.17 11.34 -11.93
N ALA A 30 -3.45 11.09 -13.21
CA ALA A 30 -4.47 11.85 -13.93
C ALA A 30 -5.87 11.68 -13.29
N ALA A 31 -6.20 10.48 -12.81
CA ALA A 31 -7.45 10.23 -12.09
C ALA A 31 -7.51 10.99 -10.75
N MET A 32 -6.39 11.09 -10.02
CA MET A 32 -6.32 11.92 -8.80
C MET A 32 -6.44 13.42 -9.12
N ARG A 33 -5.76 13.88 -10.18
CA ARG A 33 -5.86 15.26 -10.67
C ARG A 33 -7.30 15.63 -11.04
N ALA A 34 -7.99 14.77 -11.78
CA ALA A 34 -9.39 14.97 -12.17
C ALA A 34 -10.34 15.07 -10.98
N ARG A 35 -9.97 14.45 -9.84
CA ARG A 35 -10.71 14.50 -8.57
C ARG A 35 -10.26 15.64 -7.64
N GLY A 36 -9.25 16.43 -8.02
CA GLY A 36 -8.70 17.51 -7.18
C GLY A 36 -8.03 17.03 -5.89
N VAL A 37 -7.43 15.83 -5.93
CA VAL A 37 -6.76 15.22 -4.77
C VAL A 37 -5.31 14.88 -5.09
N ALA A 38 -4.50 14.81 -4.03
CA ALA A 38 -3.11 14.35 -4.06
C ALA A 38 -2.89 13.21 -3.04
N PRO A 39 -1.83 12.40 -3.18
CA PRO A 39 -1.50 11.34 -2.22
C PRO A 39 -1.31 11.89 -0.81
N ALA A 40 -2.04 11.34 0.16
CA ALA A 40 -1.92 11.75 1.55
C ALA A 40 -0.69 11.11 2.21
N LEU A 41 0.51 11.48 1.75
CA LEU A 41 1.77 10.87 2.19
C LEU A 41 2.03 11.06 3.68
N GLY A 42 1.52 12.14 4.28
CA GLY A 42 1.60 12.38 5.73
C GLY A 42 0.80 11.38 6.57
N ARG A 43 -0.06 10.55 5.96
CA ARG A 43 -0.82 9.48 6.63
C ARG A 43 -0.14 8.12 6.55
N LEU A 44 0.98 8.02 5.84
CA LEU A 44 1.78 6.81 5.76
C LEU A 44 2.80 6.78 6.89
N THR A 45 2.80 5.69 7.65
CA THR A 45 3.89 5.36 8.55
C THR A 45 4.89 4.48 7.82
N TYR A 46 6.16 4.85 7.86
CA TYR A 46 7.24 4.04 7.29
C TYR A 46 7.54 2.85 8.20
N VAL A 47 7.40 1.64 7.67
CA VAL A 47 7.61 0.40 8.43
C VAL A 47 9.05 -0.09 8.28
N GLY A 48 9.58 -0.05 7.05
CA GLY A 48 10.93 -0.55 6.81
C GLY A 48 11.26 -0.72 5.33
N ARG A 49 12.41 -1.36 5.09
CA ARG A 49 12.92 -1.65 3.75
C ARG A 49 13.49 -3.06 3.74
N ALA A 50 13.24 -3.77 2.66
CA ALA A 50 13.89 -5.04 2.36
C ALA A 50 14.57 -4.97 1.00
N ILE A 51 15.76 -5.56 0.92
CA ILE A 51 16.52 -5.68 -0.32
C ILE A 51 16.74 -7.17 -0.53
N THR A 52 16.36 -7.68 -1.70
CA THR A 52 16.59 -9.09 -2.01
C THR A 52 18.10 -9.39 -2.03
N PRO A 53 18.54 -10.49 -1.41
CA PRO A 53 19.94 -10.90 -1.39
C PRO A 53 20.57 -10.96 -2.77
N VAL A 54 21.88 -10.72 -2.85
CA VAL A 54 22.64 -10.66 -4.10
C VAL A 54 22.52 -11.93 -4.97
N PRO A 55 22.55 -13.17 -4.41
CA PRO A 55 22.45 -14.38 -5.22
C PRO A 55 21.09 -14.62 -5.89
N SER A 56 20.05 -13.86 -5.51
CA SER A 56 18.71 -14.06 -6.06
C SER A 56 18.65 -13.61 -7.52
N PRO A 57 18.10 -14.42 -8.44
CA PRO A 57 17.99 -14.07 -9.86
C PRO A 57 17.04 -12.89 -10.10
N ILE A 58 16.03 -12.73 -9.23
CA ILE A 58 15.13 -11.57 -9.23
C ILE A 58 15.39 -10.78 -7.96
N ARG A 59 15.53 -9.46 -8.09
CA ARG A 59 15.88 -8.59 -6.97
C ARG A 59 14.94 -7.40 -6.86
N PHE A 60 14.47 -7.18 -5.65
CA PHE A 60 13.66 -6.04 -5.29
C PHE A 60 14.37 -5.19 -4.25
N HIS A 61 14.03 -3.92 -4.25
CA HIS A 61 14.41 -2.97 -3.24
C HIS A 61 13.12 -2.29 -2.76
N ALA A 62 12.40 -3.02 -1.91
CA ALA A 62 11.06 -2.65 -1.46
C ALA A 62 11.12 -1.75 -0.22
N ARG A 63 10.20 -0.81 -0.15
CA ARG A 63 9.92 0.02 1.03
C ARG A 63 8.47 -0.25 1.44
N PHE A 64 8.27 -0.50 2.73
CA PHE A 64 6.98 -0.87 3.29
C PHE A 64 6.41 0.31 4.07
N PHE A 65 5.12 0.55 3.88
CA PHE A 65 4.36 1.60 4.53
C PHE A 65 3.05 1.03 5.05
N VAL A 66 2.50 1.64 6.10
CA VAL A 66 1.19 1.31 6.64
C VAL A 66 0.38 2.59 6.87
N ALA A 67 -0.93 2.52 6.71
CA ALA A 67 -1.86 3.60 7.03
C ALA A 67 -3.13 3.04 7.66
N ASP A 68 -3.82 3.87 8.44
CA ASP A 68 -5.17 3.55 8.92
C ASP A 68 -6.15 3.56 7.74
N ALA A 69 -6.92 2.47 7.61
CA ALA A 69 -7.88 2.28 6.53
C ALA A 69 -9.02 3.34 6.53
N SER A 70 -9.33 3.97 7.67
CA SER A 70 -10.31 5.05 7.77
C SER A 70 -9.93 6.29 6.96
N HIS A 71 -8.66 6.42 6.57
CA HIS A 71 -8.18 7.49 5.70
C HIS A 71 -8.27 7.16 4.22
N ALA A 72 -8.52 5.89 3.86
CA ALA A 72 -8.70 5.49 2.48
C ALA A 72 -10.16 5.66 2.04
N VAL A 73 -10.35 6.04 0.77
CA VAL A 73 -11.66 6.13 0.14
C VAL A 73 -11.75 5.19 -1.05
N GLY A 74 -12.97 4.79 -1.41
CA GLY A 74 -13.22 3.86 -2.51
C GLY A 74 -13.84 2.56 -2.02
N ARG A 75 -13.93 1.59 -2.92
CA ARG A 75 -14.44 0.26 -2.63
C ARG A 75 -13.38 -0.75 -3.03
N LEU A 76 -13.17 -1.74 -2.18
CA LEU A 76 -12.28 -2.85 -2.46
C LEU A 76 -12.73 -3.55 -3.75
N GLY A 77 -11.85 -3.56 -4.74
CA GLY A 77 -12.07 -4.18 -6.05
C GLY A 77 -10.76 -4.21 -6.82
N GLY A 78 -10.29 -5.42 -7.14
CA GLY A 78 -9.00 -5.60 -7.80
C GLY A 78 -9.04 -5.39 -9.31
N ASP A 79 -7.86 -5.20 -9.90
CA ASP A 79 -7.65 -4.97 -11.34
C ASP A 79 -7.38 -6.25 -12.14
N SER A 80 -7.68 -7.42 -11.56
CA SER A 80 -7.46 -8.80 -12.03
C SER A 80 -6.10 -9.44 -11.72
N GLU A 81 -5.09 -8.68 -11.27
CA GLU A 81 -3.82 -9.30 -10.83
C GLU A 81 -3.94 -9.96 -9.45
N LEU A 82 -4.83 -9.45 -8.60
CA LEU A 82 -5.11 -10.02 -7.28
C LEU A 82 -6.37 -10.91 -7.30
N GLU A 83 -6.17 -12.18 -6.93
CA GLU A 83 -7.25 -13.11 -6.61
C GLU A 83 -7.59 -13.02 -5.11
N ASP A 84 -8.86 -13.23 -4.75
CA ASP A 84 -9.35 -13.25 -3.35
C ASP A 84 -9.02 -12.00 -2.51
N LEU A 85 -9.17 -10.80 -3.07
CA LEU A 85 -8.97 -9.55 -2.32
C LEU A 85 -10.06 -9.33 -1.25
N HIS A 86 -9.67 -9.37 0.03
CA HIS A 86 -10.57 -9.16 1.17
C HIS A 86 -9.86 -8.54 2.38
N TRP A 87 -10.65 -8.01 3.32
CA TRP A 87 -10.15 -7.62 4.63
C TRP A 87 -10.03 -8.85 5.54
N CYS A 88 -8.89 -9.03 6.17
CA CYS A 88 -8.61 -10.16 7.06
C CYS A 88 -8.37 -9.68 8.50
N PRO A 89 -8.93 -10.34 9.53
CA PRO A 89 -8.60 -10.06 10.92
C PRO A 89 -7.10 -10.25 11.21
N VAL A 90 -6.52 -9.37 12.03
CA VAL A 90 -5.10 -9.43 12.40
C VAL A 90 -4.70 -10.78 12.99
N ALA A 91 -5.60 -11.40 13.77
CA ALA A 91 -5.36 -12.71 14.39
C ALA A 91 -5.19 -13.85 13.36
N GLU A 92 -5.74 -13.70 12.15
CA GLU A 92 -5.67 -14.71 11.10
C GLU A 92 -4.41 -14.58 10.23
N LEU A 93 -3.68 -13.45 10.32
CA LEU A 93 -2.49 -13.19 9.50
C LEU A 93 -1.39 -14.25 9.69
N VAL A 94 -1.34 -14.90 10.87
CA VAL A 94 -0.36 -15.96 11.17
C VAL A 94 -0.58 -17.22 10.34
N HIS A 95 -1.78 -17.39 9.79
CA HIS A 95 -2.19 -18.56 9.01
C HIS A 95 -2.08 -18.32 7.50
N LEU A 96 -1.81 -17.08 7.07
CA LEU A 96 -1.66 -16.77 5.66
C LEU A 96 -0.33 -17.30 5.11
N PRO A 97 -0.30 -17.84 3.88
CA PRO A 97 0.89 -18.36 3.24
C PRO A 97 1.79 -17.20 2.77
N THR A 98 2.46 -16.54 3.72
CA THR A 98 3.32 -15.38 3.47
C THR A 98 4.79 -15.78 3.43
N ILE A 99 5.58 -15.06 2.64
CA ILE A 99 7.04 -15.18 2.67
C ILE A 99 7.61 -14.44 3.90
N GLU A 100 8.80 -14.84 4.36
CA GLU A 100 9.41 -14.33 5.62
C GLU A 100 9.44 -12.81 5.72
N VAL A 101 9.83 -12.11 4.64
CA VAL A 101 9.87 -10.64 4.61
C VAL A 101 8.48 -10.03 4.79
N GLN A 102 7.44 -10.65 4.24
CA GLN A 102 6.07 -10.17 4.36
C GLN A 102 5.55 -10.37 5.79
N SER A 103 5.76 -11.55 6.39
CA SER A 103 5.37 -11.81 7.77
C SER A 103 6.09 -10.86 8.75
N PHE A 104 7.39 -10.63 8.53
CA PHE A 104 8.19 -9.69 9.31
C PHE A 104 7.65 -8.26 9.24
N MET A 105 7.36 -7.77 8.03
CA MET A 105 6.83 -6.40 7.84
C MET A 105 5.41 -6.25 8.38
N LEU A 106 4.55 -7.26 8.25
CA LEU A 106 3.20 -7.26 8.83
C LEU A 106 3.24 -7.09 10.36
N GLY A 107 4.12 -7.83 11.05
CA GLY A 107 4.28 -7.68 12.50
C GLY A 107 4.65 -6.25 12.92
N HIS A 108 5.56 -5.61 12.19
CA HIS A 108 5.97 -4.22 12.45
C HIS A 108 4.86 -3.22 12.10
N ALA A 109 4.12 -3.46 11.02
CA ALA A 109 3.00 -2.60 10.61
C ALA A 109 1.87 -2.61 11.65
N ILE A 110 1.53 -3.78 12.19
CA ILE A 110 0.52 -3.92 13.25
C ILE A 110 0.96 -3.14 14.49
N ALA A 111 2.21 -3.33 14.93
CA ALA A 111 2.75 -2.61 16.09
C ALA A 111 2.74 -1.09 15.90
N ALA A 112 3.02 -0.60 14.68
CA ALA A 112 3.00 0.82 14.38
C ALA A 112 1.59 1.43 14.48
N LEU A 113 0.56 0.70 14.06
CA LEU A 113 -0.83 1.17 14.13
C LEU A 113 -1.43 1.10 15.53
N THR A 114 -0.99 0.17 16.38
CA THR A 114 -1.53 0.02 17.75
C THR A 114 -0.83 0.89 18.80
N SER A 115 0.26 1.55 18.42
CA SER A 115 1.05 2.43 19.30
C SER A 115 0.68 3.91 19.20
N SER A 116 -0.32 4.27 18.38
CA SER A 116 -0.77 5.64 18.10
C SER A 116 -2.09 5.99 18.79
#